data_AF-A0A7S4VW75-F1
#
_entry.id   AF-A0A7S4VW75-F1
#
_cell.length_a   1.000
_cell.length_b   1.000
_cell.length_c   1.000
_cell.angle_alpha   90.00
_cell.angle_beta   90.00
_cell.angle_gamma   90.00
#
_symmetry.space_group_name_H-M   'P 1'
#
loop_
_entity.id
_entity.type
_entity.pdbx_description
1 polymer ?
#
loop_
_entity_poly.entity_id
_entity_poly.type
_entity_poly.pdbx_seq_one_letter_code
_entity_poly.pdbx_strand_id
1 'polypeptide(L)'
;WLKFLSSHACSWRPHPSLFHQSRMAASLVVPSDISILESKMAVGRRRLGMFEWTGLLFTAPMLHIHYSKMDRGDMRAVLTKKFDVEDNSPVGQIVRRRQESVHKHVVSQNFLWAGGFTMAGLSYWSFRRYNYQARLLAAPFMFYFGTFAGRVVGDVATGRNAEFARDRFLGSLPAKVYYAPAA
;
A
#
# COMPACT_ATOMS: atom_id res chain seq x y z
N TRP A 1 -23.29 41.38 52.87
CA TRP A 1 -21.97 41.56 52.22
C TRP A 1 -21.70 40.30 51.40
N LEU A 2 -22.26 40.20 50.18
CA LEU A 2 -21.61 40.55 48.90
C LEU A 2 -20.40 39.63 48.67
N LYS A 3 -20.30 38.74 47.69
CA LYS A 3 -20.62 38.72 46.24
C LYS A 3 -20.20 37.30 45.78
N PHE A 4 -20.64 36.66 44.70
CA PHE A 4 -21.62 36.87 43.65
C PHE A 4 -21.49 35.58 42.80
N LEU A 5 -22.59 34.84 42.58
CA LEU A 5 -22.60 33.70 41.66
C LEU A 5 -22.20 34.20 40.26
N SER A 6 -21.15 33.63 39.68
CA SER A 6 -20.84 33.84 38.27
C SER A 6 -21.22 32.59 37.48
N SER A 7 -22.41 32.70 36.90
CA SER A 7 -22.97 31.81 35.91
C SER A 7 -22.22 31.99 34.60
N HIS A 8 -21.34 31.05 34.24
CA HIS A 8 -20.89 30.94 32.85
C HIS A 8 -21.91 30.14 32.06
N ALA A 9 -22.85 30.88 31.47
CA ALA A 9 -23.75 30.39 30.44
C ALA A 9 -22.93 29.78 29.30
N CYS A 10 -23.05 28.47 29.12
CA CYS A 10 -22.65 27.78 27.91
C CYS A 10 -23.53 28.31 26.76
N SER A 11 -22.99 29.24 25.96
CA SER A 11 -23.68 29.72 24.77
C SER A 11 -23.61 28.64 23.70
N TRP A 12 -24.66 27.82 23.62
CA TRP A 12 -24.91 26.99 22.45
C TRP A 12 -25.15 27.91 21.24
N ARG A 13 -24.10 28.14 20.44
CA ARG A 13 -24.29 28.67 19.09
C ARG A 13 -24.86 27.53 18.24
N PRO A 14 -26.06 27.63 17.68
CA PRO A 14 -26.52 26.67 16.70
C PRO A 14 -25.56 26.73 15.50
N HIS A 15 -25.05 25.56 15.11
CA HIS A 15 -24.34 25.39 13.86
C HIS A 15 -25.22 25.96 12.74
N PRO A 16 -24.71 26.85 11.87
CA PRO A 16 -25.35 27.04 10.58
C PRO A 16 -25.21 25.71 9.82
N SER A 17 -26.26 24.90 9.88
CA SER A 17 -26.60 23.87 8.92
C SER A 17 -26.85 24.54 7.57
N LEU A 18 -25.77 25.02 6.95
CA LEU A 18 -25.80 25.50 5.60
C LEU A 18 -25.50 24.32 4.70
N PHE A 19 -26.60 23.77 4.19
CA PHE A 19 -26.72 23.22 2.86
C PHE A 19 -25.55 22.32 2.44
N HIS A 20 -25.86 21.03 2.50
CA HIS A 20 -25.66 20.06 1.43
C HIS A 20 -25.41 20.72 0.05
N GLN A 21 -24.22 21.29 -0.15
CA GLN A 21 -23.77 21.73 -1.45
C GLN A 21 -23.19 20.48 -2.09
N SER A 22 -24.13 19.69 -2.59
CA SER A 22 -23.92 18.63 -3.56
C SER A 22 -23.31 19.25 -4.81
N ARG A 23 -22.03 19.61 -4.72
CA ARG A 23 -21.18 19.75 -5.87
C ARG A 23 -20.73 18.34 -6.20
N MET A 24 -21.49 17.68 -7.06
CA MET A 24 -20.93 16.77 -8.07
C MET A 24 -20.02 17.58 -9.02
N ALA A 25 -19.13 18.41 -8.47
CA ALA A 25 -17.98 18.91 -9.19
C ALA A 25 -17.11 17.69 -9.38
N ALA A 26 -16.86 17.31 -10.63
CA ALA A 26 -15.92 16.26 -10.97
C ALA A 26 -14.70 16.38 -10.05
N SER A 27 -14.53 15.44 -9.13
CA SER A 27 -13.47 15.52 -8.13
C SER A 27 -12.14 15.38 -8.89
N LEU A 28 -11.47 16.51 -9.10
CA LEU A 28 -10.23 16.55 -9.86
C LEU A 28 -9.20 15.69 -9.14
N VAL A 29 -8.73 14.65 -9.81
CA VAL A 29 -7.69 13.76 -9.30
C VAL A 29 -6.35 14.39 -9.63
N VAL A 30 -5.59 14.74 -8.60
CA VAL A 30 -4.28 15.41 -8.71
C VAL A 30 -3.21 14.48 -8.14
N PRO A 31 -1.97 14.48 -8.67
CA PRO A 31 -0.87 13.76 -8.04
C PRO A 31 -0.66 14.24 -6.60
N SER A 32 -0.36 13.31 -5.69
CA SER A 32 0.02 13.65 -4.32
C SER A 32 1.36 14.38 -4.27
N ASP A 33 1.60 15.16 -3.22
CA ASP A 33 2.85 15.92 -3.04
C ASP A 33 4.10 15.05 -3.16
N ILE A 34 4.05 13.84 -2.59
CA ILE A 34 5.13 12.87 -2.68
C ILE A 34 5.38 12.41 -4.13
N SER A 35 4.33 12.28 -4.94
CA SER A 35 4.45 11.91 -6.36
C SER A 35 5.03 13.06 -7.20
N ILE A 36 4.76 14.31 -6.81
CA ILE A 36 5.37 15.51 -7.38
C ILE A 36 6.86 15.60 -6.99
N LEU A 37 7.21 15.31 -5.73
CA LEU A 37 8.61 15.25 -5.30
C LEU A 37 9.38 14.19 -6.06
N GLU A 38 8.80 13.00 -6.23
CA GLU A 38 9.41 11.93 -7.02
C GLU A 38 9.62 12.31 -8.48
N SER A 39 8.71 13.07 -9.11
CA SER A 39 8.91 13.50 -10.50
C SER A 39 9.98 14.56 -10.62
N LYS A 40 10.10 15.46 -9.64
CA LYS A 40 11.16 16.49 -9.58
C LYS A 40 12.55 15.90 -9.33
N MET A 41 12.65 14.88 -8.47
CA MET A 41 13.93 14.25 -8.11
C MET A 41 14.34 13.11 -9.07
N ALA A 42 13.49 12.74 -10.04
CA ALA A 42 13.80 11.67 -10.97
C ALA A 42 14.83 12.14 -12.01
N VAL A 43 15.97 11.45 -12.06
CA VAL A 43 17.03 11.67 -13.07
C VAL A 43 16.71 10.93 -14.37
N GLY A 44 15.96 9.82 -14.27
CA GLY A 44 15.58 9.01 -15.43
C GLY A 44 14.68 7.84 -15.09
N ARG A 45 14.68 6.82 -15.96
CA ARG A 45 13.91 5.58 -15.78
C ARG A 45 14.81 4.37 -15.48
N ARG A 46 14.41 3.56 -14.52
CA ARG A 46 15.00 2.27 -14.15
C ARG A 46 14.17 1.13 -14.75
N ARG A 47 14.83 0.04 -15.17
CA ARG A 47 14.15 -1.22 -15.52
C ARG A 47 13.74 -1.96 -14.25
N LEU A 48 12.60 -2.64 -14.30
CA LEU A 48 12.11 -3.47 -13.21
C LEU A 48 12.88 -4.78 -13.17
N GLY A 49 13.24 -5.24 -11.98
CA GLY A 49 13.81 -6.58 -11.78
C GLY A 49 12.77 -7.68 -12.02
N MET A 50 13.24 -8.92 -12.21
CA MET A 50 12.35 -10.08 -12.45
C MET A 50 11.35 -10.27 -11.31
N PHE A 51 11.81 -10.21 -10.05
CA PHE A 51 10.95 -10.34 -8.88
C PHE A 51 9.98 -9.17 -8.69
N GLU A 52 10.35 -7.96 -9.12
CA GLU A 52 9.43 -6.81 -9.11
C GLU A 52 8.35 -7.00 -10.17
N TRP A 53 8.73 -7.51 -11.34
CA TRP A 53 7.80 -7.78 -12.43
C TRP A 53 6.80 -8.88 -12.07
N THR A 54 7.26 -10.02 -11.54
CA THR A 54 6.37 -11.09 -11.08
C THR A 54 5.53 -10.64 -9.89
N GLY A 55 6.10 -9.89 -8.95
CA GLY A 55 5.40 -9.38 -7.78
C GLY A 55 4.26 -8.43 -8.15
N LEU A 56 4.50 -7.54 -9.12
CA LEU A 56 3.47 -6.67 -9.69
C LEU A 56 2.41 -7.49 -10.43
N LEU A 57 2.80 -8.53 -11.17
CA LEU A 57 1.85 -9.41 -11.87
C LEU A 57 0.87 -10.08 -10.91
N PHE A 58 1.38 -10.54 -9.78
CA PHE A 58 0.63 -11.19 -8.71
C PHE A 58 -0.05 -10.22 -7.73
N THR A 59 0.09 -8.92 -7.95
CA THR A 59 -0.66 -7.89 -7.24
C THR A 59 -1.99 -7.70 -7.94
N ALA A 60 -3.09 -8.05 -7.27
CA ALA A 60 -4.43 -7.88 -7.81
C ALA A 60 -4.73 -6.38 -8.05
N PRO A 61 -5.34 -6.00 -9.19
CA PRO A 61 -5.73 -4.62 -9.44
C PRO A 61 -6.78 -4.22 -8.41
N MET A 62 -6.54 -3.12 -7.68
CA MET A 62 -7.48 -2.69 -6.64
C MET A 62 -8.52 -1.76 -7.26
N LEU A 63 -9.80 -2.05 -7.08
CA LEU A 63 -10.88 -1.16 -7.51
C LEU A 63 -10.96 0.01 -6.53
N HIS A 64 -10.57 1.21 -6.97
CA HIS A 64 -10.55 2.40 -6.13
C HIS A 64 -11.84 3.20 -6.31
N ILE A 65 -12.67 3.27 -5.26
CA ILE A 65 -13.73 4.28 -5.12
C ILE A 65 -13.15 5.56 -4.49
N HIS A 66 -12.21 5.38 -3.55
CA HIS A 66 -11.41 6.45 -2.96
C HIS A 66 -9.92 6.10 -3.06
N TYR A 67 -9.10 7.06 -3.47
CA TYR A 67 -7.64 6.91 -3.57
C TYR A 67 -7.00 7.00 -2.18
N SER A 68 -7.18 5.95 -1.36
CA SER A 68 -6.53 5.84 -0.05
C SER A 68 -5.22 5.05 -0.08
N LYS A 69 -5.01 4.24 -1.11
CA LYS A 69 -3.84 3.37 -1.28
C LYS A 69 -3.27 3.48 -2.69
N MET A 70 -2.08 2.95 -2.86
CA MET A 70 -1.39 2.92 -4.14
C MET A 70 -1.83 1.70 -4.97
N ASP A 71 -2.16 1.92 -6.24
CA ASP A 71 -2.51 0.85 -7.17
C ASP A 71 -1.27 0.17 -7.77
N ARG A 72 -1.44 -0.99 -8.42
CA ARG A 72 -0.37 -1.70 -9.16
C ARG A 72 0.30 -0.79 -10.19
N GLY A 73 -0.46 0.01 -10.92
CA GLY A 73 0.08 0.97 -11.90
C GLY A 73 0.95 2.05 -11.25
N ASP A 74 0.54 2.51 -10.08
CA ASP A 74 1.24 3.54 -9.33
C ASP A 74 2.52 2.98 -8.67
N MET A 75 2.47 1.77 -8.11
CA MET A 75 3.66 1.04 -7.64
C MET A 75 4.70 0.88 -8.76
N ARG A 76 4.24 0.49 -9.96
CA ARG A 76 5.10 0.39 -11.13
C ARG A 76 5.73 1.75 -11.47
N ALA A 77 4.95 2.83 -11.44
CA ALA A 77 5.46 4.17 -11.70
C ALA A 77 6.56 4.59 -10.71
N VAL A 78 6.38 4.31 -9.41
CA VAL A 78 7.41 4.57 -8.38
C VAL A 78 8.67 3.74 -8.65
N LEU A 79 8.53 2.43 -8.87
CA LEU A 79 9.67 1.53 -9.05
C LEU A 79 10.48 1.79 -10.33
N THR A 80 9.83 2.30 -11.38
CA THR A 80 10.52 2.65 -12.64
C THR A 80 11.26 3.98 -12.61
N LYS A 81 11.17 4.78 -11.54
CA LYS A 81 11.96 6.03 -11.43
C LYS A 81 13.39 5.71 -10.99
N LYS A 82 14.36 6.39 -11.60
CA LYS A 82 15.77 6.37 -11.21
C LYS A 82 16.07 7.65 -10.44
N PHE A 83 16.50 7.50 -9.20
CA PHE A 83 17.02 8.59 -8.37
C PHE A 83 18.54 8.57 -8.44
N ASP A 84 19.15 9.75 -8.27
CA ASP A 84 20.59 9.84 -8.00
C ASP A 84 20.90 9.03 -6.73
N VAL A 85 22.11 8.50 -6.57
CA VAL A 85 22.57 7.75 -5.39
C VAL A 85 23.43 8.64 -4.49
N GLU A 86 24.10 9.64 -5.06
CA GLU A 86 25.01 10.54 -4.34
C GLU A 86 24.27 11.70 -3.66
N ASP A 87 23.04 12.00 -4.07
CA ASP A 87 22.23 13.05 -3.44
C ASP A 87 21.85 12.66 -1.99
N ASN A 88 22.45 13.33 -1.01
CA ASN A 88 22.16 13.12 0.41
C ASN A 88 21.08 14.08 0.94
N SER A 89 20.40 14.83 0.07
CA SER A 89 19.32 15.73 0.46
C SER A 89 18.21 15.00 1.25
N PRO A 90 17.57 15.64 2.25
CA PRO A 90 16.47 15.03 2.99
C PRO A 90 15.32 14.56 2.09
N VAL A 91 15.06 15.30 1.01
CA VAL A 91 14.02 14.98 0.02
C VAL A 91 14.40 13.73 -0.78
N GLY A 92 15.66 13.62 -1.23
CA GLY A 92 16.17 12.43 -1.92
C GLY A 92 16.06 11.18 -1.05
N GLN A 93 16.38 11.28 0.24
CA GLN A 93 16.26 10.16 1.18
C GLN A 93 14.80 9.68 1.35
N ILE A 94 13.84 10.60 1.43
CA ILE A 94 12.41 10.26 1.55
C ILE A 94 11.94 9.46 0.34
N VAL A 95 12.27 9.94 -0.86
CA VAL A 95 11.85 9.33 -2.12
C VAL A 95 12.51 7.95 -2.31
N ARG A 96 13.79 7.80 -1.97
CA ARG A 96 14.49 6.51 -2.00
C ARG A 96 13.88 5.50 -1.02
N ARG A 97 13.63 5.90 0.23
CA ARG A 97 12.99 5.04 1.24
C ARG A 97 11.59 4.60 0.81
N ARG A 98 10.83 5.49 0.17
CA ARG A 98 9.53 5.13 -0.42
C ARG A 98 9.70 4.07 -1.50
N GLN A 99 10.62 4.25 -2.45
CA GLN A 99 10.89 3.26 -3.49
C GLN A 99 11.34 1.91 -2.91
N GLU A 100 12.17 1.92 -1.87
CA GLU A 100 12.64 0.72 -1.19
C GLU A 100 11.52 -0.04 -0.46
N SER A 101 10.63 0.68 0.26
CA SER A 101 9.50 0.04 0.93
C SER A 101 8.49 -0.55 -0.05
N VAL A 102 8.27 0.13 -1.19
CA VAL A 102 7.45 -0.39 -2.30
C VAL A 102 8.10 -1.60 -2.94
N HIS A 103 9.42 -1.57 -3.14
CA HIS A 103 10.19 -2.69 -3.67
C HIS A 103 10.01 -3.94 -2.80
N LYS A 104 10.26 -3.83 -1.48
CA LYS A 104 10.08 -4.95 -0.56
C LYS A 104 8.64 -5.45 -0.52
N HIS A 105 7.66 -4.55 -0.58
CA HIS A 105 6.26 -4.96 -0.66
C HIS A 105 5.97 -5.81 -1.89
N VAL A 106 6.36 -5.34 -3.07
CA VAL A 106 6.14 -6.03 -4.34
C VAL A 106 6.88 -7.37 -4.37
N VAL A 107 8.14 -7.40 -3.92
CA VAL A 107 8.92 -8.63 -3.90
C VAL A 107 8.35 -9.64 -2.89
N SER A 108 7.88 -9.20 -1.72
CA SER A 108 7.25 -10.06 -0.71
C SER A 108 5.99 -10.77 -1.23
N GLN A 109 5.28 -10.15 -2.18
CA GLN A 109 4.07 -10.71 -2.77
C GLN A 109 4.35 -12.02 -3.52
N ASN A 110 5.55 -12.19 -4.08
CA ASN A 110 5.92 -13.46 -4.73
C ASN A 110 5.92 -14.62 -3.73
N PHE A 111 6.39 -14.38 -2.50
CA PHE A 111 6.46 -15.41 -1.47
C PHE A 111 5.08 -15.81 -0.94
N LEU A 112 4.12 -14.88 -0.94
CA LEU A 112 2.73 -15.19 -0.61
C LEU A 112 2.17 -16.26 -1.57
N TRP A 113 2.31 -16.04 -2.87
CA TRP A 113 1.81 -16.99 -3.87
C TRP A 113 2.65 -18.25 -3.95
N ALA A 114 3.98 -18.12 -3.86
CA ALA A 114 4.88 -19.27 -3.82
C ALA A 114 4.56 -20.19 -2.64
N GLY A 115 4.32 -19.63 -1.44
CA GLY A 115 3.91 -20.41 -0.27
C GLY A 115 2.58 -21.13 -0.48
N GLY A 116 1.58 -20.43 -1.02
CA GLY A 116 0.27 -21.01 -1.35
C GLY A 116 0.36 -22.16 -2.34
N PHE A 117 1.01 -21.95 -3.49
CA PHE A 117 1.19 -22.98 -4.52
C PHE A 117 2.05 -24.14 -4.05
N THR A 118 3.10 -23.88 -3.26
CA THR A 118 3.95 -24.94 -2.72
C THR A 118 3.16 -25.83 -1.78
N MET A 119 2.41 -25.27 -0.83
CA MET A 119 1.62 -26.08 0.11
C MET A 119 0.46 -26.80 -0.57
N ALA A 120 -0.21 -26.16 -1.53
CA ALA A 120 -1.24 -26.82 -2.33
C ALA A 120 -0.65 -27.96 -3.18
N GLY A 121 0.50 -27.74 -3.82
CA GLY A 121 1.20 -28.73 -4.64
C GLY A 121 1.71 -29.91 -3.83
N LEU A 122 2.31 -29.67 -2.66
CA LEU A 122 2.73 -30.71 -1.72
C LEU A 122 1.52 -31.53 -1.23
N SER A 123 0.41 -30.87 -0.93
CA SER A 123 -0.82 -31.54 -0.51
C SER A 123 -1.40 -32.39 -1.64
N TYR A 124 -1.41 -31.85 -2.86
CA TYR A 124 -1.86 -32.57 -4.05
C TYR A 124 -1.00 -33.80 -4.33
N TRP A 125 0.33 -33.68 -4.21
CA TRP A 125 1.25 -34.79 -4.37
C TRP A 125 1.12 -35.83 -3.26
N SER A 126 0.97 -35.40 -2.01
CA SER A 126 0.76 -36.29 -0.85
C SER A 126 -0.50 -37.14 -1.03
N PHE A 127 -1.60 -36.54 -1.47
CA PHE A 127 -2.87 -37.24 -1.69
C PHE A 127 -2.97 -37.99 -3.04
N ARG A 128 -1.87 -38.16 -3.79
CA ARG A 128 -1.88 -38.81 -5.12
C ARG A 128 -2.40 -40.25 -5.15
N ARG A 129 -2.42 -40.95 -4.01
CA ARG A 129 -2.98 -42.31 -3.86
C ARG A 129 -4.38 -42.36 -3.23
N TYR A 130 -4.92 -41.21 -2.83
CA TYR A 130 -6.25 -41.08 -2.21
C TYR A 130 -7.32 -40.64 -3.22
N ASN A 131 -8.58 -40.78 -2.82
CA ASN A 131 -9.75 -40.37 -3.60
C ASN A 131 -9.72 -38.86 -3.93
N TYR A 132 -10.19 -38.50 -5.12
CA TYR A 132 -10.13 -37.13 -5.66
C TYR A 132 -10.88 -36.11 -4.78
N GLN A 133 -11.96 -36.54 -4.12
CA GLN A 133 -12.72 -35.71 -3.19
C GLN A 133 -11.87 -35.19 -2.02
N ALA A 134 -10.99 -36.02 -1.46
CA ALA A 134 -10.08 -35.61 -0.39
C ALA A 134 -9.06 -34.57 -0.87
N ARG A 135 -8.60 -34.69 -2.11
CA ARG A 135 -7.66 -33.72 -2.72
C ARG A 135 -8.28 -32.35 -2.84
N LEU A 136 -9.49 -32.29 -3.41
CA LEU A 136 -10.21 -31.03 -3.60
C LEU A 136 -10.62 -30.39 -2.29
N LEU A 137 -10.93 -31.18 -1.26
CA LEU A 137 -11.26 -30.65 0.05
C LEU A 137 -10.02 -30.06 0.75
N ALA A 138 -8.88 -30.76 0.73
CA ALA A 138 -7.68 -30.32 1.43
C ALA A 138 -6.92 -29.18 0.73
N ALA A 139 -6.90 -29.15 -0.60
CA ALA A 139 -6.16 -28.16 -1.38
C ALA A 139 -6.44 -26.69 -1.00
N PRO A 140 -7.69 -26.20 -0.85
CA PRO A 140 -7.93 -24.80 -0.49
C PRO A 140 -7.45 -24.45 0.93
N PHE A 141 -7.60 -25.35 1.91
CA PHE A 141 -7.10 -25.11 3.27
C PHE A 141 -5.58 -25.05 3.31
N MET A 142 -4.92 -25.97 2.61
CA MET A 142 -3.46 -26.02 2.55
C MET A 142 -2.89 -24.87 1.71
N PHE A 143 -3.58 -24.45 0.66
CA PHE A 143 -3.25 -23.24 -0.08
C PHE A 143 -3.30 -22.01 0.83
N TYR A 144 -4.40 -21.82 1.57
CA TYR A 144 -4.55 -20.69 2.48
C TYR A 144 -3.47 -20.69 3.56
N PHE A 145 -3.22 -21.83 4.20
CA PHE A 145 -2.12 -21.98 5.17
C PHE A 145 -0.76 -21.63 4.55
N GLY A 146 -0.52 -22.09 3.32
CA GLY A 146 0.66 -21.76 2.54
C GLY A 146 0.81 -20.25 2.27
N THR A 147 -0.27 -19.53 1.97
CA THR A 147 -0.20 -18.08 1.77
C THR A 147 0.14 -17.32 3.06
N PHE A 148 -0.34 -17.79 4.22
CA PHE A 148 0.01 -17.22 5.52
C PHE A 148 1.50 -17.43 5.84
N ALA A 149 1.97 -18.68 5.75
CA ALA A 149 3.38 -19.01 5.96
C ALA A 149 4.28 -18.28 4.94
N GLY A 150 3.88 -18.26 3.68
CA GLY A 150 4.58 -17.56 2.59
C GLY A 150 4.71 -16.06 2.84
N ARG A 151 3.70 -15.41 3.43
CA ARG A 151 3.78 -14.01 3.83
C ARG A 151 4.85 -13.78 4.90
N VAL A 152 4.88 -14.61 5.95
CA VAL A 152 5.88 -14.50 7.02
C VAL A 152 7.29 -14.70 6.45
N VAL A 153 7.48 -15.73 5.63
CA VAL A 153 8.76 -16.00 4.96
C VAL A 153 9.16 -14.84 4.04
N GLY A 154 8.21 -14.29 3.29
CA GLY A 154 8.45 -13.13 2.43
C GLY A 154 8.86 -11.89 3.20
N ASP A 155 8.20 -11.62 4.33
CA ASP A 155 8.52 -10.48 5.20
C ASP A 155 9.92 -10.62 5.82
N VAL A 156 10.35 -11.84 6.14
CA VAL A 156 11.72 -12.13 6.61
C VAL A 156 12.73 -12.01 5.47
N ALA A 157 12.49 -12.66 4.33
CA ALA A 157 13.42 -12.72 3.20
C ALA A 157 13.68 -11.35 2.56
N THR A 158 12.66 -10.48 2.54
CA THR A 158 12.79 -9.11 2.03
C THR A 158 13.27 -8.10 3.08
N GLY A 159 13.45 -8.52 4.34
CA GLY A 159 13.79 -7.63 5.44
C GLY A 159 12.66 -6.66 5.83
N ARG A 160 11.43 -6.92 5.37
CA ARG A 160 10.24 -6.09 5.66
C ARG A 160 9.86 -6.10 7.15
N ASN A 161 10.23 -7.15 7.88
CA ASN A 161 10.08 -7.23 9.34
C ASN A 161 11.00 -6.26 10.10
N ALA A 162 12.12 -5.83 9.51
CA ALA A 162 13.05 -4.89 10.14
C ALA A 162 12.82 -3.42 9.70
N GLU A 163 11.82 -3.16 8.85
CA GLU A 163 11.51 -1.79 8.41
C GLU A 163 10.90 -0.96 9.53
N PHE A 164 11.37 0.28 9.66
CA PHE A 164 10.72 1.26 10.53
C PHE A 164 9.29 1.55 10.06
N ALA A 165 8.37 1.68 11.01
CA ALA A 165 6.96 1.97 10.73
C ALA A 165 6.77 3.24 9.88
N ARG A 166 7.63 4.25 10.07
CA ARG A 166 7.65 5.47 9.25
C ARG A 166 7.88 5.18 7.77
N ASP A 167 8.86 4.34 7.44
CA ASP A 167 9.25 4.08 6.05
C ASP A 167 8.19 3.20 5.37
N ARG A 168 7.57 2.29 6.14
CA ARG A 168 6.40 1.52 5.72
C ARG A 168 5.17 2.40 5.46
N PHE A 169 4.96 3.43 6.28
CA PHE A 169 3.90 4.42 6.06
C PHE A 169 4.15 5.22 4.78
N LEU A 170 5.38 5.68 4.54
CA LEU A 170 5.76 6.37 3.31
C LEU A 170 5.49 5.51 2.05
N GLY A 171 5.80 4.21 2.12
CA GLY A 171 5.48 3.26 1.05
C GLY A 171 3.99 3.05 0.80
N SER A 172 3.14 3.31 1.80
CA SER A 172 1.68 3.14 1.71
C SER A 172 0.93 4.38 1.22
N LEU A 173 1.61 5.53 1.14
CA LEU A 173 0.98 6.80 0.74
C LEU A 173 0.38 6.71 -0.67
N PRO A 174 -0.84 7.25 -0.88
CA PRO A 174 -1.46 7.25 -2.19
C PRO A 174 -0.68 8.11 -3.18
N ALA A 175 -0.64 7.69 -4.45
CA ALA A 175 0.02 8.44 -5.51
C ALA A 175 -0.85 9.61 -6.05
N LYS A 176 -2.16 9.54 -5.81
CA LYS A 176 -3.16 10.49 -6.31
C LYS A 176 -4.13 10.82 -5.18
N VAL A 177 -4.59 12.06 -5.12
CA VAL A 177 -5.54 12.55 -4.11
C VAL A 177 -6.58 13.43 -4.80
N TYR A 178 -7.78 13.48 -4.25
CA TYR A 178 -8.81 14.42 -4.71
C TYR A 178 -8.43 15.84 -4.31
N TYR A 179 -8.49 16.77 -5.26
CA TYR A 179 -8.23 18.18 -5.00
C TYR A 179 -9.28 18.74 -4.04
N ALA A 180 -8.83 19.21 -2.89
CA ALA A 180 -9.64 20.00 -1.96
C ALA A 180 -9.15 21.45 -2.05
N PRO A 181 -9.99 22.41 -2.50
CA PRO A 181 -9.63 23.81 -2.41
C PRO A 181 -9.46 24.17 -0.92
N ALA A 182 -8.41 24.94 -0.60
CA ALA A 182 -8.23 25.45 0.76
C ALA A 182 -9.49 26.22 1.17
N ALA A 183 -10.10 25.80 2.28
CA ALA A 183 -11.29 26.41 2.86
C ALA A 183 -10.95 27.72 3.57
#